data_AF-A0AAE0AYK0-F1
#
_entry.id   AF-A0AAE0AYK0-F1
#
_cell.length_a   1.000
_cell.length_b   1.000
_cell.length_c   1.000
_cell.angle_alpha   90.00
_cell.angle_beta   90.00
_cell.angle_gamma   90.00
#
_symmetry.space_group_name_H-M   'P 1'
#
loop_
_entity.id
_entity.type
_entity.pdbx_description
1 polymer ?
#
loop_
_entity_poly.entity_id
_entity_poly.type
_entity_poly.pdbx_seq_one_letter_code
_entity_poly.pdbx_strand_id
1 'polypeptide(L)'
;MFVATAHNGNEQVYLIAFGYGDSENNFSWEWFLDCLKGALGHINDLVFISNRHASIEAGISKVFPYATHTICCWHFTKNVKKRFHRKDVVAIMDKAAIEYTEFKYNRYMGELRNVHKNAFDFVEAAGPYKWSRVHCPQRRYRVMTTNVAECIYSYLKFARQLPMLTLAEFIKNMLQHWFYYRHRAAQSMRHQLTDVAHLVMQKHVEKCGYMTVNPVDWNIFSVKQS
;
A
#
# COMPACT_ATOMS: atom_id res chain seq x y z
N MET A 1 -19.78 4.45 3.66
CA MET A 1 -18.86 3.99 4.75
C MET A 1 -17.44 4.12 4.24
N PHE A 2 -16.63 4.86 4.98
CA PHE A 2 -15.21 5.08 4.71
C PHE A 2 -14.38 4.27 5.69
N VAL A 3 -13.23 3.80 5.24
CA VAL A 3 -12.25 3.10 6.09
C VAL A 3 -10.84 3.58 5.75
N ALA A 4 -10.04 3.78 6.79
CA ALA A 4 -8.61 4.00 6.68
C ALA A 4 -7.93 2.79 7.33
N THR A 5 -7.04 2.13 6.58
CA THR A 5 -6.36 0.92 7.04
C THR A 5 -4.87 1.01 6.77
N ALA A 6 -4.09 0.24 7.54
CA ALA A 6 -2.65 0.09 7.40
C ALA A 6 -2.23 -1.35 7.71
N HIS A 7 -0.94 -1.63 7.55
CA HIS A 7 -0.31 -2.81 8.12
C HIS A 7 0.39 -2.45 9.43
N ASN A 8 0.30 -3.32 10.44
CA ASN A 8 1.18 -3.24 11.59
C ASN A 8 2.55 -3.89 11.28
N GLY A 9 3.49 -3.85 12.24
CA GLY A 9 4.82 -4.44 12.07
C GLY A 9 4.85 -5.96 11.85
N ASN A 10 3.72 -6.66 12.03
CA ASN A 10 3.55 -8.08 11.72
C ASN A 10 2.84 -8.32 10.37
N GLU A 11 2.82 -7.30 9.49
CA GLU A 11 2.10 -7.32 8.21
C GLU A 11 0.58 -7.59 8.33
N GLN A 12 0.00 -7.48 9.54
CA GLN A 12 -1.43 -7.72 9.76
C GLN A 12 -2.26 -6.47 9.46
N VAL A 13 -3.50 -6.69 9.00
CA VAL A 13 -4.49 -5.64 8.74
C VAL A 13 -4.80 -4.83 10.02
N TYR A 14 -4.59 -3.53 9.98
CA TYR A 14 -4.91 -2.61 11.06
C TYR A 14 -5.93 -1.58 10.58
N LEU A 15 -7.10 -1.53 11.21
CA LEU A 15 -8.10 -0.49 10.94
C LEU A 15 -7.75 0.74 11.78
N ILE A 16 -7.41 1.84 11.13
CA ILE A 16 -7.06 3.11 11.78
C ILE A 16 -8.35 3.85 12.14
N ALA A 17 -9.25 4.02 11.17
CA ALA A 17 -10.50 4.73 11.34
C ALA A 17 -11.58 4.17 10.42
N PHE A 18 -12.83 4.37 10.81
CA PHE A 18 -14.00 4.15 9.97
C PHE A 18 -14.99 5.29 10.17
N GLY A 19 -15.79 5.59 9.14
CA GLY A 19 -16.73 6.69 9.18
C GLY A 19 -17.93 6.50 8.27
N TYR A 20 -18.99 7.25 8.55
CA TYR A 20 -20.23 7.26 7.78
C TYR A 20 -20.44 8.66 7.21
N GLY A 21 -20.66 8.72 5.91
CA GLY A 21 -21.13 9.93 5.26
C GLY A 21 -22.09 9.52 4.15
N ASP A 22 -22.81 10.53 3.65
CA ASP A 22 -24.02 10.35 2.85
C ASP A 22 -23.73 9.70 1.49
N SER A 23 -22.58 10.01 0.89
CA SER A 23 -22.10 9.40 -0.36
C SER A 23 -20.61 9.67 -0.58
N GLU A 24 -19.99 9.05 -1.60
CA GLU A 24 -18.57 9.25 -1.96
C GLU A 24 -18.30 10.61 -2.66
N ASN A 25 -18.81 11.69 -2.08
CA ASN A 25 -18.66 13.06 -2.57
C ASN A 25 -17.51 13.80 -1.85
N ASN A 26 -17.17 15.00 -2.35
CA ASN A 26 -16.08 15.81 -1.79
C ASN A 26 -16.27 16.15 -0.31
N PHE A 27 -17.49 16.53 0.11
CA PHE A 27 -17.78 16.88 1.49
C PHE A 27 -17.60 15.70 2.44
N SER A 28 -18.10 14.52 2.09
CA SER A 28 -17.97 13.33 2.93
C SER A 28 -16.52 12.87 3.07
N TRP A 29 -15.74 12.93 1.98
CA TRP A 29 -14.32 12.57 2.01
C TRP A 29 -13.49 13.57 2.80
N GLU A 30 -13.75 14.86 2.63
CA GLU A 30 -13.12 15.92 3.41
C GLU A 30 -13.40 15.74 4.90
N TRP A 31 -14.67 15.58 5.28
CA TRP A 31 -15.06 15.34 6.68
C TRP A 31 -14.35 14.11 7.27
N PHE A 32 -14.35 12.98 6.54
CA PHE A 32 -13.70 11.76 7.02
C PHE A 32 -12.19 11.95 7.19
N LEU A 33 -11.53 12.63 6.26
CA LEU A 33 -10.10 12.91 6.30
C LEU A 33 -9.74 13.89 7.41
N ASP A 34 -10.58 14.89 7.70
CA ASP A 34 -10.39 15.81 8.82
C ASP A 34 -10.49 15.07 10.16
N CYS A 35 -11.48 14.19 10.32
CA CYS A 35 -11.55 13.31 11.50
C CYS A 35 -10.31 12.42 11.62
N LEU A 36 -9.84 11.85 10.50
CA LEU A 36 -8.64 11.03 10.45
C LEU A 36 -7.39 11.84 10.86
N LYS A 37 -7.28 13.08 10.40
CA LYS A 37 -6.18 14.00 10.76
C LYS A 37 -6.17 14.30 12.25
N GLY A 38 -7.35 14.51 12.85
CA GLY A 38 -7.48 14.68 14.29
C GLY A 38 -6.99 13.46 15.09
N ALA A 39 -7.23 12.25 14.58
CA ALA A 39 -6.81 11.02 15.23
C ALA A 39 -5.32 10.69 15.03
N LEU A 40 -4.77 10.96 13.85
CA LEU A 40 -3.37 10.64 13.51
C LEU A 40 -2.38 11.72 13.98
N GLY A 41 -2.82 12.97 14.06
CA GLY A 41 -1.91 14.11 14.21
C GLY A 41 -1.00 14.29 12.99
N HIS A 42 0.19 14.85 13.23
CA HIS A 42 1.20 15.01 12.19
C HIS A 42 2.06 13.77 12.06
N ILE A 43 2.18 13.26 10.82
CA ILE A 43 3.02 12.12 10.49
C ILE A 43 3.95 12.52 9.34
N ASN A 44 5.26 12.46 9.59
CA ASN A 44 6.27 12.67 8.56
C ASN A 44 6.17 11.56 7.51
N ASP A 45 6.37 11.93 6.24
CA ASP A 45 6.38 11.00 5.10
C ASP A 45 5.11 10.14 4.96
N LEU A 46 3.96 10.65 5.42
CA LEU A 46 2.68 9.97 5.32
C LEU A 46 2.32 9.69 3.86
N VAL A 47 1.98 8.43 3.56
CA VAL A 47 1.56 7.99 2.23
C VAL A 47 0.13 7.49 2.29
N PHE A 48 -0.73 8.06 1.45
CA PHE A 48 -2.05 7.51 1.16
C PHE A 48 -2.02 6.65 -0.10
N ILE A 49 -2.65 5.48 -0.02
CA ILE A 49 -2.93 4.62 -1.18
C ILE A 49 -4.44 4.49 -1.29
N SER A 50 -5.02 4.96 -2.39
CA SER A 50 -6.46 4.87 -2.61
C SER A 50 -6.80 4.41 -4.03
N ASN A 51 -8.08 4.15 -4.28
CA ASN A 51 -8.57 4.09 -5.66
C ASN A 51 -8.50 5.51 -6.29
N ARG A 52 -8.62 5.60 -7.63
CA ARG A 52 -8.53 6.87 -8.38
C ARG A 52 -9.81 7.70 -8.35
N HIS A 53 -10.57 7.68 -7.25
CA HIS A 53 -11.77 8.50 -7.17
C HIS A 53 -11.41 9.98 -6.93
N ALA A 54 -11.92 10.89 -7.76
CA ALA A 54 -11.53 12.30 -7.76
C ALA A 54 -11.79 13.00 -6.43
N SER A 55 -12.86 12.63 -5.72
CA SER A 55 -13.19 13.21 -4.41
C SER A 55 -12.20 12.81 -3.31
N ILE A 56 -11.57 11.63 -3.40
CA ILE A 56 -10.51 11.22 -2.47
C ILE A 56 -9.26 12.07 -2.71
N GLU A 57 -8.86 12.21 -3.98
CA GLU A 57 -7.69 13.01 -4.36
C GLU A 57 -7.87 14.47 -3.89
N ALA A 58 -9.03 15.06 -4.15
CA ALA A 58 -9.36 16.41 -3.70
C ALA A 58 -9.33 16.54 -2.17
N GLY A 59 -9.93 15.59 -1.45
CA GLY A 59 -9.93 15.58 0.02
C GLY A 59 -8.52 15.45 0.60
N ILE A 60 -7.68 14.55 0.07
CA ILE A 60 -6.30 14.36 0.56
C ILE A 60 -5.49 15.62 0.28
N SER A 61 -5.56 16.19 -0.93
CA SER A 61 -4.82 17.42 -1.25
C SER A 61 -5.22 18.60 -0.36
N LYS A 62 -6.49 18.67 0.07
CA LYS A 62 -6.98 19.72 0.96
C LYS A 62 -6.57 19.51 2.42
N VAL A 63 -6.78 18.31 2.96
CA VAL A 63 -6.62 18.03 4.39
C VAL A 63 -5.18 17.67 4.76
N PHE A 64 -4.48 16.96 3.86
CA PHE A 64 -3.10 16.50 4.02
C PHE A 64 -2.20 16.99 2.87
N PRO A 65 -1.99 18.30 2.72
CA PRO A 65 -1.27 18.86 1.57
C PRO A 65 0.18 18.40 1.44
N TYR A 66 0.79 17.92 2.53
CA TYR A 66 2.16 17.41 2.56
C TYR A 66 2.25 15.88 2.50
N ALA A 67 1.12 15.17 2.54
CA ALA A 67 1.13 13.72 2.41
C ALA A 67 1.23 13.34 0.93
N THR A 68 1.92 12.24 0.68
CA THR A 68 2.03 11.70 -0.67
C THR A 68 0.82 10.85 -0.99
N HIS A 69 0.11 11.24 -2.05
CA HIS A 69 -1.02 10.47 -2.55
C HIS A 69 -0.62 9.59 -3.72
N THR A 70 -0.99 8.32 -3.62
CA THR A 70 -0.61 7.28 -4.57
C THR A 70 -1.82 6.43 -4.91
N ILE A 71 -1.75 5.79 -6.08
CA ILE A 71 -2.88 5.03 -6.59
C ILE A 71 -2.68 3.54 -6.34
N CYS A 72 -3.76 2.86 -6.01
CA CYS A 72 -3.80 1.41 -5.90
C CYS A 72 -3.47 0.77 -7.25
N CYS A 73 -2.34 0.05 -7.32
CA CYS A 73 -1.88 -0.60 -8.55
C CYS A 73 -2.93 -1.57 -9.09
N TRP A 74 -3.63 -2.33 -8.23
CA TRP A 74 -4.67 -3.26 -8.70
C TRP A 74 -5.82 -2.56 -9.44
N HIS A 75 -6.31 -1.45 -8.90
CA HIS A 75 -7.33 -0.64 -9.55
C HIS A 75 -6.81 -0.02 -10.85
N PHE A 76 -5.56 0.42 -10.84
CA PHE A 76 -4.94 0.99 -12.03
C PHE A 76 -4.74 -0.06 -13.13
N THR A 77 -4.25 -1.24 -12.80
CA THR A 77 -4.13 -2.40 -13.68
C THR A 77 -5.48 -2.82 -14.26
N LYS A 78 -6.55 -2.79 -13.46
CA LYS A 78 -7.92 -3.02 -13.96
C LYS A 78 -8.32 -2.00 -15.02
N ASN A 79 -7.99 -0.72 -14.83
CA ASN A 79 -8.28 0.33 -15.81
C ASN A 79 -7.48 0.13 -17.10
N VAL A 80 -6.19 -0.22 -17.00
CA VAL A 80 -5.33 -0.57 -18.15
C VAL A 80 -5.92 -1.77 -18.90
N LYS A 81 -6.27 -2.85 -18.18
CA LYS A 81 -6.89 -4.05 -18.76
C LYS A 81 -8.20 -3.74 -19.45
N LYS A 82 -9.07 -2.92 -18.84
CA LYS A 82 -10.37 -2.52 -19.41
C LYS A 82 -10.19 -1.63 -20.65
N ARG A 83 -9.16 -0.79 -20.70
CA ARG A 83 -8.93 0.15 -21.79
C ARG A 83 -8.28 -0.50 -23.00
N PHE A 84 -7.31 -1.39 -22.79
CA PHE A 84 -6.49 -1.92 -23.88
C PHE A 84 -6.78 -3.39 -24.18
N HIS A 85 -7.48 -4.12 -23.31
CA HIS A 85 -7.83 -5.53 -23.49
C HIS A 85 -6.64 -6.46 -23.77
N ARG A 86 -5.44 -6.10 -23.29
CA ARG A 86 -4.17 -6.74 -23.61
C ARG A 86 -3.47 -7.24 -22.35
N LYS A 87 -3.23 -8.55 -22.27
CA LYS A 87 -2.63 -9.20 -21.09
C LYS A 87 -1.14 -8.93 -20.97
N ASP A 88 -0.43 -8.86 -22.09
CA ASP A 88 1.00 -8.53 -22.15
C ASP A 88 1.28 -7.10 -21.68
N VAL A 89 0.47 -6.13 -22.12
CA VAL A 89 0.51 -4.73 -21.63
C VAL A 89 0.38 -4.67 -20.11
N VAL A 90 -0.61 -5.39 -19.55
CA VAL A 90 -0.82 -5.47 -18.09
C VAL A 90 0.38 -6.09 -17.40
N ALA A 91 0.90 -7.22 -17.91
CA ALA A 91 2.02 -7.93 -17.30
C ALA A 91 3.31 -7.09 -17.28
N ILE A 92 3.59 -6.33 -18.35
CA ILE A 92 4.77 -5.46 -18.42
C ILE A 92 4.62 -4.30 -17.42
N MET A 93 3.44 -3.67 -17.37
CA MET A 93 3.16 -2.59 -16.42
C MET A 93 3.25 -3.05 -14.97
N ASP A 94 2.68 -4.21 -14.63
CA ASP A 94 2.74 -4.77 -13.27
C ASP A 94 4.19 -5.04 -12.84
N LYS A 95 5.05 -5.52 -13.77
CA LYS A 95 6.49 -5.66 -13.51
C LYS A 95 7.14 -4.31 -13.25
N ALA A 96 6.91 -3.33 -14.13
CA ALA A 96 7.46 -1.98 -13.95
C ALA A 96 7.05 -1.35 -12.60
N ALA A 97 5.80 -1.53 -12.18
CA ALA A 97 5.25 -0.92 -10.97
C ALA A 97 5.99 -1.33 -9.69
N ILE A 98 6.53 -2.55 -9.62
CA ILE A 98 7.14 -3.10 -8.40
C ILE A 98 8.67 -3.00 -8.37
N GLU A 99 9.29 -2.50 -9.43
CA GLU A 99 10.75 -2.45 -9.52
C GLU A 99 11.39 -1.55 -8.46
N TYR A 100 12.59 -1.95 -8.03
CA TYR A 100 13.40 -1.22 -7.05
C TYR A 100 14.45 -0.33 -7.70
N THR A 101 14.74 -0.51 -8.98
CA THR A 101 15.78 0.26 -9.68
C THR A 101 15.22 0.90 -10.95
N GLU A 102 15.67 2.13 -11.22
CA GLU A 102 15.26 2.86 -12.42
C GLU A 102 15.67 2.13 -13.68
N PHE A 103 16.84 1.46 -13.67
CA PHE A 103 17.30 0.66 -14.80
C PHE A 103 16.28 -0.42 -15.21
N LYS A 104 15.78 -1.21 -14.25
CA LYS A 104 14.79 -2.26 -14.54
C LYS A 104 13.43 -1.66 -14.91
N TYR A 105 13.02 -0.61 -14.22
CA TYR A 105 11.80 0.13 -14.57
C TYR A 105 11.84 0.64 -16.02
N ASN A 106 12.89 1.35 -16.40
CA ASN A 106 13.07 1.92 -17.74
C ASN A 106 13.12 0.83 -18.81
N ARG A 107 13.71 -0.33 -18.50
CA ARG A 107 13.67 -1.50 -19.40
C ARG A 107 12.24 -1.94 -19.70
N TYR A 108 11.40 -2.11 -18.67
CA TYR A 108 10.00 -2.50 -18.87
C TYR A 108 9.18 -1.39 -19.53
N MET A 109 9.44 -0.12 -19.23
CA MET A 109 8.78 1.00 -19.89
C MET A 109 9.16 1.11 -21.38
N GLY A 110 10.42 0.81 -21.73
CA GLY A 110 10.86 0.67 -23.11
C GLY A 110 10.17 -0.50 -23.82
N GLU A 111 10.08 -1.66 -23.17
CA GLU A 111 9.32 -2.81 -23.67
C GLU A 111 7.84 -2.44 -23.90
N LEU A 112 7.20 -1.78 -22.94
CA LEU A 112 5.81 -1.34 -23.03
C LEU A 112 5.59 -0.37 -24.20
N ARG A 113 6.53 0.56 -24.43
CA ARG A 113 6.49 1.50 -25.55
C ARG A 113 6.53 0.79 -26.90
N ASN A 114 7.41 -0.21 -27.03
CA ASN A 114 7.55 -1.00 -28.25
C ASN A 114 6.32 -1.89 -28.51
N VAL A 115 5.79 -2.48 -27.44
CA VAL A 115 4.66 -3.40 -27.49
C VAL A 115 3.34 -2.66 -27.73
N HIS A 116 3.14 -1.49 -27.10
CA HIS A 116 1.91 -0.71 -27.24
C HIS A 116 2.08 0.76 -26.81
N LYS A 117 2.49 1.63 -27.75
CA LYS A 117 2.75 3.06 -27.50
C LYS A 117 1.61 3.79 -26.77
N ASN A 118 0.35 3.58 -27.17
CA ASN A 118 -0.78 4.26 -26.52
C ASN A 118 -0.99 3.84 -25.05
N ALA A 119 -0.52 2.63 -24.68
CA ALA A 119 -0.59 2.17 -23.30
C ALA A 119 0.55 2.74 -22.48
N PHE A 120 1.75 2.82 -23.08
CA PHE A 120 2.87 3.58 -22.53
C PHE A 120 2.45 5.03 -22.25
N ASP A 121 1.93 5.76 -23.23
CA ASP A 121 1.53 7.16 -23.08
C ASP A 121 0.46 7.32 -21.98
N PHE A 122 -0.47 6.35 -21.87
CA PHE A 122 -1.50 6.36 -20.83
C PHE A 122 -0.95 6.15 -19.42
N VAL A 123 0.01 5.23 -19.23
CA VAL A 123 0.59 4.99 -17.90
C VAL A 123 1.55 6.08 -17.47
N GLU A 124 2.26 6.70 -18.42
CA GLU A 124 3.08 7.88 -18.17
C GLU A 124 2.23 9.08 -17.76
N ALA A 125 1.13 9.33 -18.48
CA ALA A 125 0.20 10.42 -18.15
C ALA A 125 -0.47 10.25 -16.78
N ALA A 126 -0.53 9.03 -16.24
CA ALA A 126 -1.02 8.78 -14.87
C ALA A 126 -0.02 9.23 -13.79
N GLY A 127 1.22 9.56 -14.15
CA GLY A 127 2.29 9.97 -13.26
C GLY A 127 2.97 8.78 -12.58
N PRO A 128 4.17 8.36 -13.03
CA PRO A 128 4.91 7.24 -12.43
C PRO A 128 5.09 7.34 -10.93
N TYR A 129 5.24 8.54 -10.38
CA TYR A 129 5.33 8.78 -8.94
C TYR A 129 4.10 8.30 -8.15
N LYS A 130 2.93 8.17 -8.79
CA LYS A 130 1.69 7.67 -8.15
C LYS A 130 1.60 6.15 -8.13
N TRP A 131 2.17 5.43 -9.09
CA TRP A 131 1.93 3.98 -9.24
C TRP A 131 3.18 3.11 -9.28
N SER A 132 4.34 3.69 -9.60
CA SER A 132 5.62 2.99 -9.59
C SER A 132 6.29 3.12 -8.23
N ARG A 133 6.87 2.03 -7.74
CA ARG A 133 7.61 2.00 -6.49
C ARG A 133 8.86 2.88 -6.56
N VAL A 134 9.67 2.71 -7.60
CA VAL A 134 10.97 3.41 -7.71
C VAL A 134 10.82 4.92 -7.79
N HIS A 135 9.71 5.41 -8.34
CA HIS A 135 9.43 6.84 -8.47
C HIS A 135 8.56 7.40 -7.33
N CYS A 136 8.14 6.58 -6.37
CA CYS A 136 7.42 7.09 -5.22
C CYS A 136 8.37 7.90 -4.33
N PRO A 137 8.03 9.16 -3.98
CA PRO A 137 8.93 9.99 -3.18
C PRO A 137 9.12 9.48 -1.74
N GLN A 138 8.16 8.69 -1.23
CA GLN A 138 8.19 8.16 0.13
C GLN A 138 8.16 6.63 0.15
N ARG A 139 8.51 6.06 1.31
CA ARG A 139 8.58 4.61 1.51
C ARG A 139 7.17 4.02 1.64
N ARG A 140 6.76 3.22 0.65
CA ARG A 140 5.49 2.47 0.71
C ARG A 140 5.59 1.12 1.44
N TYR A 141 6.76 0.76 1.97
CA TYR A 141 7.02 -0.49 2.72
C TYR A 141 6.33 -1.73 2.11
N ARG A 142 6.47 -1.89 0.77
CA ARG A 142 5.89 -2.95 -0.08
C ARG A 142 4.40 -2.86 -0.39
N VAL A 143 3.64 -1.97 0.25
CA VAL A 143 2.21 -1.77 -0.01
C VAL A 143 2.02 -1.05 -1.34
N MET A 144 1.38 -1.73 -2.30
CA MET A 144 1.07 -1.17 -3.63
C MET A 144 -0.43 -1.19 -3.93
N THR A 145 -1.24 -1.79 -3.04
CA THR A 145 -2.66 -2.05 -3.27
C THR A 145 -3.47 -1.67 -2.03
N THR A 146 -4.76 -1.43 -2.25
CA THR A 146 -5.75 -1.21 -1.18
C THR A 146 -6.35 -2.53 -0.68
N ASN A 147 -5.67 -3.67 -0.89
CA ASN A 147 -6.19 -4.99 -0.55
C ASN A 147 -6.65 -5.08 0.91
N VAL A 148 -5.93 -4.42 1.82
CA VAL A 148 -6.28 -4.35 3.25
C VAL A 148 -7.66 -3.70 3.46
N ALA A 149 -7.92 -2.57 2.80
CA ALA A 149 -9.22 -1.90 2.85
C ALA A 149 -10.32 -2.78 2.23
N GLU A 150 -10.05 -3.40 1.08
CA GLU A 150 -10.98 -4.33 0.42
C GLU A 150 -11.31 -5.56 1.30
N CYS A 151 -10.33 -6.10 2.02
CA CYS A 151 -10.54 -7.18 2.99
C CYS A 151 -11.49 -6.77 4.10
N ILE A 152 -11.34 -5.55 4.65
CA ILE A 152 -12.26 -5.00 5.64
C ILE A 152 -13.67 -4.83 5.04
N TYR A 153 -13.78 -4.26 3.84
CA TYR A 153 -15.08 -4.10 3.17
C TYR A 153 -15.78 -5.45 2.90
N SER A 154 -15.01 -6.49 2.57
CA SER A 154 -15.51 -7.84 2.39
C SER A 154 -15.96 -8.46 3.72
N TYR A 155 -15.15 -8.33 4.77
CA TYR A 155 -15.49 -8.84 6.10
C TYR A 155 -16.75 -8.17 6.66
N LEU A 156 -16.91 -6.87 6.42
CA LEU A 156 -18.08 -6.09 6.85
C LEU A 156 -19.26 -6.16 5.87
N LYS A 157 -19.23 -7.01 4.83
CA LYS A 157 -20.25 -7.02 3.77
C LYS A 157 -21.67 -7.23 4.31
N PHE A 158 -21.85 -8.14 5.26
CA PHE A 158 -23.15 -8.38 5.89
C PHE A 158 -23.50 -7.27 6.89
N ALA A 159 -22.56 -6.92 7.78
CA ALA A 159 -22.79 -5.91 8.81
C ALA A 159 -23.17 -4.54 8.22
N ARG A 160 -22.68 -4.21 7.02
CA ARG A 160 -23.04 -2.98 6.29
C ARG A 160 -24.50 -2.86 5.87
N GLN A 161 -25.25 -3.97 5.91
CA GLN A 161 -26.68 -4.00 5.62
C GLN A 161 -27.54 -3.81 6.88
N LEU A 162 -26.90 -3.76 8.05
CA LEU A 162 -27.56 -3.57 9.35
C LEU A 162 -27.63 -2.07 9.69
N PRO A 163 -28.46 -1.67 10.66
CA PRO A 163 -28.49 -0.31 11.17
C PRO A 163 -27.10 0.17 11.62
N MET A 164 -26.85 1.48 11.51
CA MET A 164 -25.53 2.07 11.78
C MET A 164 -24.97 1.73 13.17
N LEU A 165 -25.85 1.71 14.19
CA LEU A 165 -25.47 1.34 15.55
C LEU A 165 -24.97 -0.12 15.64
N THR A 166 -25.68 -1.04 14.98
CA THR A 166 -25.33 -2.47 14.93
C THR A 166 -24.02 -2.70 14.20
N LEU A 167 -23.78 -1.99 13.10
CA LEU A 167 -22.51 -2.06 12.37
C LEU A 167 -21.36 -1.48 13.20
N ALA A 168 -21.56 -0.34 13.87
CA ALA A 168 -20.55 0.24 14.75
C ALA A 168 -20.19 -0.72 15.89
N GLU A 169 -21.19 -1.38 16.48
CA GLU A 169 -20.96 -2.41 17.50
C GLU A 169 -20.24 -3.64 16.94
N PHE A 170 -20.58 -4.07 15.72
CA PHE A 170 -19.87 -5.16 15.05
C PHE A 170 -18.38 -4.83 14.84
N ILE A 171 -18.08 -3.62 14.36
CA ILE A 171 -16.70 -3.15 14.18
C ILE A 171 -15.98 -3.06 15.52
N LYS A 172 -16.63 -2.52 16.56
CA LYS A 172 -16.09 -2.46 17.93
C LYS A 172 -15.70 -3.85 18.43
N ASN A 173 -16.61 -4.82 18.34
CA ASN A 173 -16.38 -6.19 18.81
C ASN A 173 -15.25 -6.87 18.02
N MET A 174 -15.20 -6.66 16.70
CA MET A 174 -14.10 -7.13 15.84
C MET A 174 -12.76 -6.57 16.30
N LEU A 175 -12.66 -5.26 16.54
CA LEU A 175 -11.43 -4.60 16.98
C LEU A 175 -11.00 -5.05 18.37
N GLN A 176 -11.94 -5.18 19.31
CA GLN A 176 -11.67 -5.68 20.65
C GLN A 176 -11.08 -7.09 20.61
N HIS A 177 -11.67 -7.97 19.79
CA HIS A 177 -11.15 -9.32 19.60
C HIS A 177 -9.73 -9.29 19.02
N TRP A 178 -9.50 -8.55 17.94
CA TRP A 178 -8.17 -8.44 17.33
C TRP A 178 -7.12 -7.88 18.29
N PHE A 179 -7.44 -6.83 19.03
CA PHE A 179 -6.51 -6.23 19.99
C PHE A 179 -6.23 -7.14 21.17
N TYR A 180 -7.21 -7.91 21.64
CA TYR A 180 -6.97 -8.92 22.67
C TYR A 180 -5.94 -9.96 22.24
N TYR A 181 -6.10 -10.60 21.06
CA TYR A 181 -5.13 -11.59 20.59
C TYR A 181 -3.77 -10.99 20.25
N ARG A 182 -3.74 -9.78 19.67
CA ARG A 182 -2.48 -9.08 19.38
C ARG A 182 -1.72 -8.71 20.64
N HIS A 183 -2.42 -8.25 21.67
CA HIS A 183 -1.82 -7.94 22.97
C HIS A 183 -1.22 -9.20 23.60
N ARG A 184 -1.97 -10.32 23.62
CA ARG A 184 -1.45 -11.60 24.12
C ARG A 184 -0.24 -12.10 23.32
N ALA A 185 -0.28 -12.00 21.99
CA ALA A 185 0.85 -12.35 21.16
C ALA A 185 2.08 -11.49 21.48
N ALA A 186 1.88 -10.17 21.61
CA ALA A 186 2.95 -9.23 21.98
C ALA A 186 3.58 -9.55 23.34
N GLN A 187 2.78 -9.92 24.35
CA GLN A 187 3.27 -10.35 25.67
C GLN A 187 4.08 -11.65 25.60
N SER A 188 3.83 -12.50 24.60
CA SER A 188 4.57 -13.75 24.40
C SER A 188 5.81 -13.62 23.51
N MET A 189 6.06 -12.43 22.93
CA MET A 189 7.22 -12.22 22.07
C MET A 189 8.52 -12.34 22.88
N ARG A 190 9.50 -13.06 22.31
CA ARG A 190 10.79 -13.33 22.95
C ARG A 190 11.94 -12.47 22.41
N HIS A 191 11.69 -11.72 21.34
CA HIS A 191 12.67 -10.90 20.66
C HIS A 191 12.13 -9.48 20.48
N GLN A 192 13.05 -8.52 20.29
CA GLN A 192 12.72 -7.09 20.14
C GLN A 192 11.98 -6.77 18.84
N LEU A 193 12.16 -7.60 17.81
CA LEU A 193 11.47 -7.45 16.52
C LEU A 193 10.07 -8.07 16.57
N THR A 194 9.23 -7.70 15.62
CA THR A 194 8.00 -8.46 15.36
C THR A 194 8.34 -9.82 14.76
N ASP A 195 7.50 -10.84 14.96
CA ASP A 195 7.77 -12.22 14.49
C ASP A 195 8.08 -12.25 12.99
N VAL A 196 7.33 -11.51 12.18
CA VAL A 196 7.57 -11.42 10.73
C VAL A 196 8.93 -10.80 10.42
N ALA A 197 9.30 -9.70 11.08
CA ALA A 197 10.59 -9.06 10.88
C ALA A 197 11.74 -9.96 11.34
N HIS A 198 11.58 -10.66 12.46
CA HIS A 198 12.55 -11.62 12.97
C HIS A 198 12.78 -12.77 11.99
N LEU A 199 11.71 -13.37 11.46
CA LEU A 199 11.78 -14.43 10.45
C LEU A 199 12.45 -13.97 9.15
N VAL A 200 12.14 -12.75 8.70
CA VAL A 200 12.81 -12.16 7.53
C VAL A 200 14.29 -11.99 7.80
N MET A 201 14.67 -11.45 8.96
CA MET A 201 16.07 -11.28 9.36
C MET A 201 16.81 -12.62 9.41
N GLN A 202 16.23 -13.65 10.05
CA GLN A 202 16.83 -14.99 10.12
C GLN A 202 17.09 -15.57 8.73
N LYS A 203 16.11 -15.49 7.81
CA LYS A 203 16.28 -15.93 6.42
C LYS A 203 17.40 -15.19 5.69
N HIS A 204 17.60 -13.90 6.00
CA HIS A 204 18.69 -13.14 5.40
C HIS A 204 20.04 -13.56 5.99
N VAL A 205 20.13 -13.75 7.31
CA VAL A 205 21.33 -14.25 7.98
C VAL A 205 21.74 -15.62 7.42
N GLU A 206 20.80 -16.56 7.29
CA GLU A 206 21.05 -17.87 6.67
C GLU A 206 21.62 -17.73 5.25
N LYS A 207 20.98 -16.91 4.41
CA LYS A 207 21.45 -16.67 3.04
C LYS A 207 22.82 -16.01 2.98
N CYS A 208 23.08 -15.03 3.84
CA CYS A 208 24.36 -14.35 3.92
C CYS A 208 25.48 -15.25 4.45
N GLY A 209 25.15 -16.26 5.27
CA GLY A 209 26.11 -17.29 5.69
C GLY A 209 26.70 -18.08 4.52
N TYR A 210 26.00 -18.13 3.38
CA TYR A 210 26.49 -18.71 2.12
C TYR A 210 26.99 -17.65 1.13
N MET A 211 27.41 -16.48 1.61
CA MET A 211 27.96 -15.44 0.76
C MET A 211 29.40 -15.10 1.16
N THR A 212 30.29 -15.13 0.18
CA THR A 212 31.67 -14.65 0.33
C THR A 212 31.70 -13.16 0.00
N VAL A 213 32.12 -12.35 0.98
CA VAL A 213 32.32 -10.91 0.82
C VAL A 213 33.80 -10.67 0.57
N ASN A 214 34.15 -10.24 -0.64
CA ASN A 214 35.52 -9.90 -1.01
C ASN A 214 35.66 -8.38 -1.12
N PRO A 215 36.63 -7.74 -0.45
CA PRO A 215 36.88 -6.31 -0.65
C PRO A 215 37.38 -6.08 -2.08
N VAL A 216 36.74 -5.14 -2.78
CA VAL A 216 37.21 -4.61 -4.07
C VAL A 216 38.06 -3.37 -3.82
N ASP A 217 37.65 -2.52 -2.88
CA ASP A 217 38.44 -1.44 -2.31
C ASP A 217 38.01 -1.15 -0.85
N TRP A 218 38.41 0.00 -0.30
CA TRP A 218 38.13 0.43 1.07
C TRP A 218 36.63 0.65 1.37
N ASN A 219 35.80 0.86 0.35
CA ASN A 219 34.35 1.12 0.48
C ASN A 219 33.46 0.18 -0.36
N ILE A 220 34.04 -0.58 -1.31
CA ILE A 220 33.31 -1.43 -2.24
C ILE A 220 33.65 -2.88 -1.96
N PHE A 221 32.61 -3.69 -1.82
CA PHE A 221 32.73 -5.13 -1.58
C PHE A 221 31.98 -5.92 -2.66
N SER A 222 32.61 -6.95 -3.18
CA SER A 222 32.02 -7.94 -4.07
C SER A 222 31.41 -9.06 -3.22
N VAL A 223 30.08 -9.18 -3.23
CA VAL A 223 29.36 -10.26 -2.56
C VAL A 223 28.97 -11.32 -3.59
N LYS A 224 29.44 -12.56 -3.40
CA LYS A 224 29.09 -13.70 -4.26
C LYS A 224 28.52 -14.83 -3.40
N GLN A 225 27.52 -15.55 -3.91
CA GLN A 225 27.13 -16.82 -3.27
C GLN A 225 28.28 -17.83 -3.42
N SER A 226 28.60 -18.52 -2.32
CA SER A 226 29.59 -19.61 -2.30
C SER A 226 29.10 -20.87 -3.00
#